data_AF-A0A2N4X2Z3-F1
#
_entry.id   AF-A0A2N4X2Z3-F1
#
_cell.length_a   1.000
_cell.length_b   1.000
_cell.length_c   1.000
_cell.angle_alpha   90.00
_cell.angle_beta   90.00
_cell.angle_gamma   90.00
#
_symmetry.space_group_name_H-M   'P 1'
#
loop_
_entity.id
_entity.type
_entity.pdbx_description
1 polymer ?
#
loop_
_entity_poly.entity_id
_entity_poly.type
_entity_poly.pdbx_seq_one_letter_code
_entity_poly.pdbx_strand_id
1 'polypeptide(L)'
;MEQGCACQHNPPDRRHQRGPTFCPKTRHNQSMFNDPRHGLSSSARQSSPIPEPSFYGTTRGDPVNCRSRLARVRLCWHRAARRRCKECCVQFSLQVGARDFWEAARADIAAARRRVLIQAMTFEGDSAGLGVAEAICASPASERRVLVDDYSRHVINDRFLALSSDPELAAEARATWDMFDAICASGAALRITNPVGGNPLNYPLRNHRKLLVMDDAVWIGGINFSEHNFAWHDMMLRIENAEVADWFAGEFDKDWRGKPSLASTEFEGLSLHGLDGANNAEGSLPLIDLFENARHSIEVISAYPTFPFVSAMARAARRGVETTIYTPRPNNKPIIRDYLTGVARRSGIALRLLPEMTHVKAVLIDGEAVVVGSSNFDFVAYRANSEYFAVLKRPEIIADFETRLFAPARSQSTEPAGDDHSPWRSLRARVSLGLADILLHGLSHPVRIGEWRRP
;
A
#
# COMPACT_ATOMS: atom_id res chain seq x y z
N MET A 1 -34.21 -53.87 10.63
CA MET A 1 -34.74 -54.64 11.77
C MET A 1 -34.13 -54.05 13.03
N GLU A 2 -35.02 -53.70 13.98
CA GLU A 2 -34.82 -53.45 15.42
C GLU A 2 -33.74 -52.43 15.82
N GLN A 3 -34.08 -51.20 16.23
CA GLN A 3 -34.82 -50.77 17.44
C GLN A 3 -34.12 -51.14 18.77
N GLY A 4 -33.89 -50.11 19.59
CA GLY A 4 -33.49 -50.19 20.99
C GLY A 4 -33.70 -48.82 21.64
N CYS A 5 -34.96 -48.53 21.94
CA CYS A 5 -35.50 -47.29 22.51
C CYS A 5 -35.47 -47.36 24.05
N ALA A 6 -35.22 -46.25 24.74
CA ALA A 6 -35.86 -45.94 26.03
C ALA A 6 -35.79 -44.43 26.33
N CYS A 7 -36.97 -43.84 26.32
CA CYS A 7 -37.29 -42.45 26.68
C CYS A 7 -37.76 -42.34 28.15
N GLN A 8 -37.96 -41.07 28.55
CA GLN A 8 -38.88 -40.52 29.58
C GLN A 8 -38.26 -40.26 30.97
N HIS A 9 -38.56 -39.19 31.71
CA HIS A 9 -39.34 -37.94 31.51
C HIS A 9 -39.04 -36.97 32.69
N ASN A 10 -38.98 -35.67 32.37
CA ASN A 10 -39.17 -34.38 33.11
C ASN A 10 -40.11 -34.34 34.37
N PRO A 11 -40.36 -33.16 35.03
CA PRO A 11 -39.55 -32.05 35.56
C PRO A 11 -40.02 -31.65 37.01
N PRO A 12 -39.76 -30.44 37.60
CA PRO A 12 -40.52 -29.22 37.25
C PRO A 12 -39.78 -27.86 37.32
N ASP A 13 -40.43 -26.91 36.65
CA ASP A 13 -40.22 -25.46 36.51
C ASP A 13 -40.64 -24.66 37.78
N ARG A 14 -40.00 -23.50 38.04
CA ARG A 14 -40.67 -22.23 38.47
C ARG A 14 -39.69 -21.04 38.65
N ARG A 15 -39.70 -20.17 37.63
CA ARG A 15 -40.04 -18.71 37.62
C ARG A 15 -39.62 -17.72 38.74
N HIS A 16 -39.11 -16.58 38.23
CA HIS A 16 -39.37 -15.15 38.54
C HIS A 16 -38.73 -14.44 39.75
N GLN A 17 -37.99 -13.35 39.47
CA GLN A 17 -38.27 -11.91 39.78
C GLN A 17 -36.98 -11.09 39.47
N ARG A 18 -36.91 -10.20 38.46
CA ARG A 18 -37.34 -8.76 38.41
C ARG A 18 -37.08 -7.94 39.68
N GLY A 19 -36.24 -6.91 39.56
CA GLY A 19 -36.55 -5.57 40.12
C GLY A 19 -35.42 -4.83 40.83
N PRO A 20 -35.49 -3.48 40.90
CA PRO A 20 -34.35 -2.58 40.75
C PRO A 20 -34.07 -1.71 42.00
N THR A 21 -33.05 -0.85 41.99
CA THR A 21 -33.07 0.42 42.75
C THR A 21 -31.99 1.43 42.31
N PHE A 22 -32.29 2.70 42.57
CA PHE A 22 -31.85 3.93 41.91
C PHE A 22 -31.26 4.89 42.97
N CYS A 23 -30.20 5.65 42.62
CA CYS A 23 -29.84 7.04 43.06
C CYS A 23 -29.52 7.35 44.55
N PRO A 24 -28.99 8.56 44.95
CA PRO A 24 -28.67 9.77 44.15
C PRO A 24 -27.36 10.57 44.48
N LYS A 25 -27.01 11.46 43.54
CA LYS A 25 -26.47 12.85 43.60
C LYS A 25 -25.43 13.30 44.67
N THR A 26 -24.43 14.05 44.18
CA THR A 26 -24.12 15.42 44.67
C THR A 26 -23.52 16.30 43.55
N ARG A 27 -23.99 17.57 43.49
CA ARG A 27 -23.50 18.71 42.71
C ARG A 27 -22.60 19.59 43.60
N HIS A 28 -21.68 20.36 43.03
CA HIS A 28 -21.42 21.81 43.29
C HIS A 28 -20.39 22.29 42.22
N ASN A 29 -20.76 23.14 41.26
CA ASN A 29 -20.79 24.63 41.21
C ASN A 29 -19.40 25.32 41.06
N GLN A 30 -19.16 25.96 39.91
CA GLN A 30 -18.90 27.42 39.67
C GLN A 30 -17.50 27.90 40.13
N SER A 31 -16.70 28.71 39.42
CA SER A 31 -16.88 29.92 38.58
C SER A 31 -15.53 30.21 37.87
N MET A 32 -15.45 30.65 36.62
CA MET A 32 -15.55 32.03 36.08
C MET A 32 -14.32 32.96 36.34
N PHE A 33 -13.81 33.52 35.24
CA PHE A 33 -13.09 34.82 35.03
C PHE A 33 -11.55 34.92 34.81
N ASN A 34 -11.27 35.63 33.69
CA ASN A 34 -10.26 36.66 33.40
C ASN A 34 -8.83 36.33 32.88
N ASP A 35 -8.65 36.66 31.61
CA ASP A 35 -7.49 37.40 31.03
C ASP A 35 -7.60 38.89 31.44
N PRO A 36 -6.52 39.68 31.73
CA PRO A 36 -5.65 40.27 30.70
C PRO A 36 -4.16 40.52 31.07
N ARG A 37 -3.31 40.44 30.03
CA ARG A 37 -2.16 41.32 29.65
C ARG A 37 -1.17 41.95 30.67
N HIS A 38 0.08 41.98 30.18
CA HIS A 38 1.23 42.90 30.44
C HIS A 38 2.16 42.63 31.64
N GLY A 39 3.48 42.67 31.35
CA GLY A 39 4.49 42.98 32.36
C GLY A 39 5.89 42.42 32.06
N LEU A 40 6.71 43.22 31.38
CA LEU A 40 8.16 43.04 31.24
C LEU A 40 8.85 42.83 32.59
N SER A 41 9.80 41.89 32.68
CA SER A 41 11.00 42.14 33.49
C SER A 41 12.21 41.39 32.95
N SER A 42 13.25 42.16 32.73
CA SER A 42 14.61 41.79 32.36
C SER A 42 15.32 41.08 33.51
N SER A 43 16.08 40.02 33.21
CA SER A 43 17.30 39.75 33.97
C SER A 43 18.39 39.21 33.04
N ALA A 44 19.42 40.03 32.88
CA ALA A 44 20.66 39.69 32.21
C ALA A 44 21.43 38.67 33.06
N ARG A 45 21.98 37.64 32.42
CA ARG A 45 23.11 36.86 32.98
C ARG A 45 24.31 37.02 32.08
N GLN A 46 25.38 37.45 32.75
CA GLN A 46 26.70 37.79 32.25
C GLN A 46 27.40 36.56 31.65
N SER A 47 28.01 36.76 30.49
CA SER A 47 28.97 35.86 29.86
C SER A 47 30.38 36.18 30.37
N SER A 48 31.04 35.21 30.99
CA SER A 48 32.47 35.29 31.34
C SER A 48 33.35 34.93 30.12
N PRO A 49 34.52 35.57 29.96
CA PRO A 49 35.33 35.44 28.74
C PRO A 49 36.27 34.22 28.74
N ILE A 50 36.48 33.69 27.54
CA ILE A 50 37.38 32.59 27.19
C ILE A 50 38.83 33.11 27.22
N PRO A 51 39.81 32.40 27.84
CA PRO A 51 41.21 32.83 27.81
C PRO A 51 41.93 32.34 26.54
N GLU A 52 42.66 33.24 25.89
CA GLU A 52 43.61 32.94 24.81
C GLU A 52 44.84 32.18 25.34
N PRO A 53 45.38 31.19 24.61
CA PRO A 53 46.68 30.62 24.94
C PRO A 53 47.83 31.34 24.24
N SER A 54 48.75 31.84 25.07
CA SER A 54 50.06 32.38 24.72
C SER A 54 50.99 31.32 24.10
N PHE A 55 51.56 31.65 22.94
CA PHE A 55 52.64 30.89 22.30
C PHE A 55 54.01 31.28 22.88
N TYR A 56 54.72 30.34 23.50
CA TYR A 56 56.19 30.25 23.47
C TYR A 56 56.62 28.80 23.78
N GLY A 57 57.36 28.18 22.86
CA GLY A 57 57.84 26.81 23.01
C GLY A 57 58.49 26.27 21.73
N THR A 58 59.73 26.66 21.49
CA THR A 58 60.58 26.19 20.39
C THR A 58 61.10 24.78 20.65
N THR A 59 60.76 23.81 19.81
CA THR A 59 61.60 22.63 19.53
C THR A 59 61.51 22.27 18.04
N ARG A 60 62.66 22.28 17.37
CA ARG A 60 62.87 21.93 15.96
C ARG A 60 62.50 20.46 15.70
N GLY A 61 61.72 20.20 14.66
CA GLY A 61 61.46 18.88 14.08
C GLY A 61 61.12 19.03 12.59
N ASP A 62 61.71 18.15 11.77
CA ASP A 62 61.91 18.29 10.33
C ASP A 62 60.65 18.48 9.45
N PRO A 63 60.67 19.36 8.42
CA PRO A 63 59.54 19.61 7.54
C PRO A 63 59.60 18.73 6.28
N VAL A 64 59.60 17.39 6.40
CA VAL A 64 59.50 16.50 5.23
C VAL A 64 58.56 15.32 5.50
N ASN A 65 57.32 15.56 5.95
CA ASN A 65 56.24 14.55 5.78
C ASN A 65 54.78 15.05 5.94
N CYS A 66 54.50 16.35 5.90
CA CYS A 66 53.12 16.84 6.07
C CYS A 66 52.28 16.83 4.78
N ARG A 67 52.90 16.93 3.59
CA ARG A 67 52.14 16.98 2.32
C ARG A 67 51.58 15.62 1.88
N SER A 68 52.24 14.51 2.22
CA SER A 68 51.80 13.15 1.89
C SER A 68 50.65 12.66 2.80
N ARG A 69 50.66 13.01 4.09
CA ARG A 69 49.59 12.69 5.06
C ARG A 69 48.32 13.50 4.80
N LEU A 70 48.41 14.81 4.50
CA LEU A 70 47.24 15.63 4.16
C LEU A 70 46.59 15.21 2.83
N ALA A 71 47.37 14.79 1.84
CA ALA A 71 46.85 14.25 0.58
C ALA A 71 46.13 12.90 0.79
N ARG A 72 46.68 12.00 1.61
CA ARG A 72 46.03 10.73 1.98
C ARG A 72 44.74 10.93 2.78
N VAL A 73 44.71 11.88 3.72
CA VAL A 73 43.50 12.22 4.48
C VAL A 73 42.44 12.82 3.55
N ARG A 74 42.78 13.77 2.67
CA ARG A 74 41.83 14.30 1.66
C ARG A 74 41.29 13.23 0.71
N LEU A 75 42.11 12.28 0.28
CA LEU A 75 41.66 11.18 -0.60
C LEU A 75 40.76 10.17 0.15
N CYS A 76 41.04 9.92 1.42
CA CYS A 76 40.21 9.08 2.29
C CYS A 76 38.88 9.75 2.61
N TRP A 77 38.87 11.08 2.84
CA TRP A 77 37.66 11.88 2.98
C TRP A 77 36.86 11.93 1.69
N HIS A 78 37.48 12.09 0.52
CA HIS A 78 36.75 12.02 -0.76
C HIS A 78 36.19 10.63 -1.06
N ARG A 79 36.88 9.54 -0.69
CA ARG A 79 36.34 8.17 -0.83
C ARG A 79 35.26 7.85 0.22
N ALA A 80 35.39 8.31 1.46
CA ALA A 80 34.39 8.15 2.51
C ALA A 80 33.16 9.03 2.26
N ALA A 81 33.34 10.25 1.77
CA ALA A 81 32.27 11.13 1.32
C ALA A 81 31.60 10.58 0.05
N ARG A 82 32.34 10.01 -0.93
CA ARG A 82 31.74 9.33 -2.08
C ARG A 82 31.03 8.02 -1.73
N ARG A 83 31.48 7.29 -0.70
CA ARG A 83 30.77 6.12 -0.16
C ARG A 83 29.51 6.54 0.60
N ARG A 84 29.60 7.52 1.50
CA ARG A 84 28.42 8.14 2.15
C ARG A 84 27.44 8.75 1.14
N CYS A 85 27.91 9.39 0.07
CA CYS A 85 27.05 9.92 -0.99
C CYS A 85 26.35 8.83 -1.81
N LYS A 86 26.92 7.62 -1.91
CA LYS A 86 26.21 6.47 -2.50
C LYS A 86 25.20 5.86 -1.52
N GLU A 87 25.53 5.83 -0.23
CA GLU A 87 24.64 5.35 0.84
C GLU A 87 23.43 6.29 1.09
N CYS A 88 23.54 7.58 0.75
CA CYS A 88 22.44 8.54 0.90
C CYS A 88 21.55 8.70 -0.35
N CYS A 89 21.94 8.18 -1.51
CA CYS A 89 21.15 8.37 -2.74
C CYS A 89 20.05 7.30 -2.80
N VAL A 90 18.80 7.71 -2.97
CA VAL A 90 17.69 6.78 -3.18
C VAL A 90 17.87 6.10 -4.53
N GLN A 91 18.04 4.77 -4.53
CA GLN A 91 18.15 3.99 -5.77
C GLN A 91 16.82 3.33 -6.10
N PHE A 92 16.42 3.40 -7.36
CA PHE A 92 15.18 2.79 -7.86
C PHE A 92 15.50 1.64 -8.81
N SER A 93 14.66 0.62 -8.79
CA SER A 93 14.64 -0.41 -9.84
C SER A 93 13.20 -0.86 -10.06
N LEU A 94 12.69 -0.66 -11.27
CA LEU A 94 11.37 -1.15 -11.66
C LEU A 94 11.48 -2.64 -12.08
N GLN A 95 10.56 -3.47 -11.64
CA GLN A 95 10.38 -4.83 -12.15
C GLN A 95 8.98 -4.95 -12.74
N VAL A 96 8.90 -5.33 -14.02
CA VAL A 96 7.64 -5.54 -14.74
C VAL A 96 7.45 -7.05 -14.91
N GLY A 97 6.34 -7.57 -14.39
CA GLY A 97 6.05 -9.00 -14.34
C GLY A 97 6.57 -9.68 -13.08
N ALA A 98 5.89 -10.76 -12.71
CA ALA A 98 6.16 -11.46 -11.45
C ALA A 98 7.49 -12.22 -11.42
N ARG A 99 8.00 -12.68 -12.57
CA ARG A 99 9.27 -13.40 -12.65
C ARG A 99 10.45 -12.53 -12.17
N ASP A 100 10.63 -11.37 -12.80
CA ASP A 100 11.76 -10.48 -12.52
C ASP A 100 11.64 -9.87 -11.11
N PHE A 101 10.40 -9.53 -10.72
CA PHE A 101 10.09 -9.14 -9.34
C PHE A 101 10.51 -10.24 -8.35
N TRP A 102 10.03 -11.46 -8.53
CA TRP A 102 10.20 -12.52 -7.55
C TRP A 102 11.65 -12.98 -7.44
N GLU A 103 12.37 -13.05 -8.55
CA GLU A 103 13.80 -13.37 -8.55
C GLU A 103 14.59 -12.40 -7.67
N ALA A 104 14.36 -11.10 -7.83
CA ALA A 104 15.04 -10.05 -7.08
C ALA A 104 14.56 -9.98 -5.61
N ALA A 105 13.25 -10.03 -5.36
CA ALA A 105 12.70 -9.97 -4.00
C ALA A 105 13.13 -11.17 -3.16
N ARG A 106 13.20 -12.38 -3.74
CA ARG A 106 13.72 -13.58 -3.08
C ARG A 106 15.19 -13.42 -2.68
N ALA A 107 16.00 -12.78 -3.54
CA ALA A 107 17.39 -12.49 -3.22
C ALA A 107 17.51 -11.52 -2.04
N ASP A 108 16.69 -10.47 -2.00
CA ASP A 108 16.62 -9.54 -0.86
C ASP A 108 16.21 -10.26 0.44
N ILE A 109 15.22 -11.16 0.40
CA ILE A 109 14.79 -11.96 1.57
C ILE A 109 15.92 -12.86 2.09
N ALA A 110 16.69 -13.50 1.20
CA ALA A 110 17.82 -14.35 1.57
C ALA A 110 19.02 -13.55 2.13
N ALA A 111 19.20 -12.32 1.64
CA ALA A 111 20.26 -11.40 2.08
C ALA A 111 19.92 -10.67 3.39
N ALA A 112 18.64 -10.52 3.73
CA ALA A 112 18.20 -9.82 4.94
C ALA A 112 18.77 -10.43 6.22
N ARG A 113 19.08 -9.58 7.20
CA ARG A 113 19.63 -9.97 8.52
C ARG A 113 18.84 -9.37 9.68
N ARG A 114 18.28 -8.17 9.53
CA ARG A 114 17.51 -7.53 10.61
C ARG A 114 16.03 -7.87 10.49
N ARG A 115 15.43 -7.54 9.34
CA ARG A 115 13.97 -7.63 9.14
C ARG A 115 13.58 -8.14 7.76
N VAL A 116 12.53 -8.97 7.75
CA VAL A 116 11.69 -9.28 6.60
C VAL A 116 10.24 -8.99 7.01
N LEU A 117 9.71 -7.88 6.52
CA LEU A 117 8.33 -7.44 6.78
C LEU A 117 7.56 -7.53 5.47
N ILE A 118 6.47 -8.30 5.46
CA ILE A 118 5.71 -8.57 4.23
C ILE A 118 4.24 -8.27 4.48
N GLN A 119 3.63 -7.52 3.58
CA GLN A 119 2.23 -7.16 3.60
C GLN A 119 1.62 -7.41 2.22
N ALA A 120 0.52 -8.16 2.18
CA ALA A 120 -0.22 -8.44 0.96
C ALA A 120 -1.72 -8.53 1.23
N MET A 121 -2.53 -8.25 0.20
CA MET A 121 -3.97 -8.50 0.30
C MET A 121 -4.27 -9.98 0.09
N THR A 122 -3.65 -10.57 -0.94
CA THR A 122 -3.87 -11.96 -1.34
C THR A 122 -2.56 -12.73 -1.17
N PHE A 123 -2.63 -13.87 -0.50
CA PHE A 123 -1.53 -14.81 -0.33
C PHE A 123 -2.12 -16.23 -0.29
N GLU A 124 -1.92 -16.99 -1.36
CA GLU A 124 -2.59 -18.28 -1.62
C GLU A 124 -1.57 -19.44 -1.58
N GLY A 125 -2.01 -20.62 -1.18
CA GLY A 125 -1.17 -21.82 -1.01
C GLY A 125 -0.87 -22.56 -2.31
N ASP A 126 -0.67 -21.81 -3.39
CA ASP A 126 -0.28 -22.33 -4.70
C ASP A 126 1.24 -22.26 -4.90
N SER A 127 1.72 -22.54 -6.12
CA SER A 127 3.16 -22.57 -6.41
C SER A 127 3.86 -21.23 -6.13
N ALA A 128 3.20 -20.10 -6.42
CA ALA A 128 3.75 -18.77 -6.21
C ALA A 128 3.82 -18.43 -4.73
N GLY A 129 2.70 -18.63 -4.01
CA GLY A 129 2.68 -18.34 -2.58
C GLY A 129 3.58 -19.28 -1.78
N LEU A 130 3.61 -20.58 -2.09
CA LEU A 130 4.53 -21.51 -1.42
C LEU A 130 5.99 -21.08 -1.59
N GLY A 131 6.40 -20.62 -2.78
CA GLY A 131 7.74 -20.09 -2.99
C GLY A 131 8.05 -18.87 -2.10
N VAL A 132 7.08 -17.98 -1.91
CA VAL A 132 7.20 -16.83 -1.01
C VAL A 132 7.31 -17.28 0.45
N ALA A 133 6.46 -18.20 0.88
CA ALA A 133 6.46 -18.75 2.23
C ALA A 133 7.79 -19.46 2.56
N GLU A 134 8.30 -20.28 1.64
CA GLU A 134 9.60 -20.95 1.77
C GLU A 134 10.74 -19.94 1.98
N ALA A 135 10.75 -18.85 1.20
CA ALA A 135 11.76 -17.80 1.34
C ALA A 135 11.70 -17.11 2.72
N ILE A 136 10.48 -16.82 3.22
CA ILE A 136 10.28 -16.25 4.57
C ILE A 136 10.80 -17.21 5.64
N CYS A 137 10.40 -18.48 5.56
CA CYS A 137 10.80 -19.52 6.51
C CYS A 137 12.31 -19.72 6.55
N ALA A 138 12.98 -19.69 5.38
CA ALA A 138 14.42 -19.86 5.24
C ALA A 138 15.24 -18.59 5.55
N SER A 139 14.61 -17.42 5.63
CA SER A 139 15.32 -16.16 5.84
C SER A 139 16.05 -16.16 7.20
N PRO A 140 17.33 -15.73 7.24
CA PRO A 140 18.10 -15.65 8.47
C PRO A 140 17.83 -14.34 9.25
N ALA A 141 16.87 -13.52 8.84
CA ALA A 141 16.55 -12.27 9.50
C ALA A 141 16.05 -12.50 10.94
N SER A 142 16.51 -11.67 11.87
CA SER A 142 16.10 -11.74 13.28
C SER A 142 14.62 -11.44 13.50
N GLU A 143 14.02 -10.63 12.61
CA GLU A 143 12.61 -10.28 12.63
C GLU A 143 11.96 -10.70 11.32
N ARG A 144 10.91 -11.52 11.41
CA ARG A 144 10.12 -11.97 10.25
C ARG A 144 8.66 -11.80 10.59
N ARG A 145 7.96 -10.91 9.89
CA ARG A 145 6.56 -10.58 10.15
C ARG A 145 5.78 -10.51 8.85
N VAL A 146 4.60 -11.12 8.85
CA VAL A 146 3.71 -11.18 7.69
C VAL A 146 2.34 -10.64 8.08
N LEU A 147 1.84 -9.67 7.31
CA LEU A 147 0.47 -9.17 7.37
C LEU A 147 -0.26 -9.59 6.10
N VAL A 148 -1.34 -10.33 6.25
CA VAL A 148 -2.20 -10.72 5.12
C VAL A 148 -3.61 -10.26 5.38
N ASP A 149 -4.30 -9.73 4.37
CA ASP A 149 -5.72 -9.45 4.51
C ASP A 149 -6.54 -10.74 4.61
N ASP A 150 -7.67 -10.69 5.31
CA ASP A 150 -8.59 -11.81 5.43
C ASP A 150 -9.17 -12.30 4.10
N TYR A 151 -8.92 -11.58 3.00
CA TYR A 151 -9.39 -11.91 1.66
C TYR A 151 -9.19 -13.37 1.27
N SER A 152 -7.97 -13.92 1.42
CA SER A 152 -7.63 -15.31 1.05
C SER A 152 -8.30 -16.37 1.93
N ARG A 153 -9.07 -15.99 2.97
CA ARG A 153 -9.95 -16.93 3.68
C ARG A 153 -11.32 -17.09 3.01
N HIS A 154 -11.71 -16.15 2.17
CA HIS A 154 -13.04 -16.12 1.54
C HIS A 154 -12.98 -16.29 0.03
N VAL A 155 -11.88 -15.85 -0.58
CA VAL A 155 -11.68 -15.83 -2.03
C VAL A 155 -10.33 -16.44 -2.34
N ILE A 156 -10.32 -17.40 -3.26
CA ILE A 156 -9.11 -18.01 -3.82
C ILE A 156 -9.26 -17.96 -5.34
N ASN A 157 -8.22 -17.58 -6.09
CA ASN A 157 -8.27 -17.50 -7.55
C ASN A 157 -9.50 -16.70 -8.06
N ASP A 158 -9.75 -15.54 -7.45
CA ASP A 158 -10.90 -14.65 -7.70
C ASP A 158 -12.30 -15.31 -7.56
N ARG A 159 -12.40 -16.48 -6.89
CA ARG A 159 -13.65 -17.21 -6.65
C ARG A 159 -13.97 -17.30 -5.17
N PHE A 160 -15.21 -16.96 -4.81
CA PHE A 160 -15.70 -17.09 -3.44
C PHE A 160 -15.84 -18.56 -3.03
N LEU A 161 -15.14 -18.96 -1.97
CA LEU A 161 -15.18 -20.31 -1.42
C LEU A 161 -16.60 -20.70 -1.00
N ALA A 162 -17.33 -19.78 -0.33
CA ALA A 162 -18.70 -20.02 0.13
C ALA A 162 -19.72 -20.23 -1.01
N LEU A 163 -19.37 -19.86 -2.25
CA LEU A 163 -20.24 -19.97 -3.43
C LEU A 163 -19.76 -21.04 -4.42
N SER A 164 -18.76 -21.85 -4.04
CA SER A 164 -18.14 -22.83 -4.91
C SER A 164 -18.22 -24.23 -4.30
N SER A 165 -18.57 -25.24 -5.11
CA SER A 165 -18.49 -26.66 -4.75
C SER A 165 -17.27 -27.35 -5.36
N ASP A 166 -16.31 -26.57 -5.84
CA ASP A 166 -15.13 -27.05 -6.56
C ASP A 166 -14.11 -27.68 -5.60
N PRO A 167 -13.81 -28.98 -5.73
CA PRO A 167 -12.90 -29.67 -4.83
C PRO A 167 -11.45 -29.18 -4.95
N GLU A 168 -11.02 -28.69 -6.11
CA GLU A 168 -9.66 -28.16 -6.32
C GLU A 168 -9.50 -26.84 -5.58
N LEU A 169 -10.49 -25.95 -5.70
CA LEU A 169 -10.52 -24.68 -4.97
C LEU A 169 -10.49 -24.89 -3.45
N ALA A 170 -11.25 -25.89 -2.96
CA ALA A 170 -11.24 -26.26 -1.55
C ALA A 170 -9.90 -26.87 -1.10
N ALA A 171 -9.18 -27.58 -1.99
CA ALA A 171 -7.85 -28.09 -1.71
C ALA A 171 -6.82 -26.97 -1.62
N GLU A 172 -6.87 -26.00 -2.52
CA GLU A 172 -6.01 -24.82 -2.52
C GLU A 172 -6.24 -23.94 -1.27
N ALA A 173 -7.49 -23.79 -0.83
CA ALA A 173 -7.79 -23.12 0.44
C ALA A 173 -7.14 -23.83 1.63
N ARG A 174 -7.18 -25.18 1.68
CA ARG A 174 -6.50 -25.95 2.72
C ARG A 174 -4.98 -25.77 2.66
N ALA A 175 -4.40 -25.83 1.46
CA ALA A 175 -2.97 -25.60 1.24
C ALA A 175 -2.56 -24.19 1.69
N THR A 176 -3.42 -23.18 1.46
CA THR A 176 -3.21 -21.80 1.94
C THR A 176 -3.11 -21.75 3.46
N TRP A 177 -3.99 -22.47 4.17
CA TRP A 177 -3.96 -22.51 5.63
C TRP A 177 -2.77 -23.31 6.16
N ASP A 178 -2.41 -24.42 5.53
CA ASP A 178 -1.23 -25.21 5.90
C ASP A 178 0.06 -24.39 5.69
N MET A 179 0.13 -23.59 4.62
CA MET A 179 1.23 -22.66 4.36
C MET A 179 1.34 -21.60 5.47
N PHE A 180 0.23 -21.01 5.91
CA PHE A 180 0.24 -20.06 7.03
C PHE A 180 0.64 -20.71 8.36
N ASP A 181 0.19 -21.93 8.63
CA ASP A 181 0.62 -22.71 9.79
C ASP A 181 2.14 -22.97 9.74
N ALA A 182 2.70 -23.26 8.56
CA ALA A 182 4.14 -23.45 8.36
C ALA A 182 4.95 -22.16 8.56
N ILE A 183 4.46 -21.00 8.10
CA ILE A 183 5.07 -19.69 8.36
C ILE A 183 5.18 -19.46 9.88
N CYS A 184 4.09 -19.66 10.62
CA CYS A 184 4.08 -19.55 12.08
C CYS A 184 5.06 -20.54 12.74
N ALA A 185 5.07 -21.80 12.30
CA ALA A 185 5.95 -22.84 12.83
C ALA A 185 7.44 -22.55 12.62
N SER A 186 7.80 -21.78 11.58
CA SER A 186 9.18 -21.33 11.33
C SER A 186 9.69 -20.27 12.33
N GLY A 187 8.81 -19.75 13.19
CA GLY A 187 9.08 -18.66 14.11
C GLY A 187 8.85 -17.26 13.52
N ALA A 188 8.37 -17.15 12.28
CA ALA A 188 7.86 -15.89 11.74
C ALA A 188 6.48 -15.57 12.36
N ALA A 189 6.21 -14.30 12.63
CA ALA A 189 4.90 -13.89 13.12
C ALA A 189 3.95 -13.60 11.94
N LEU A 190 2.70 -14.05 12.02
CA LEU A 190 1.68 -13.84 10.99
C LEU A 190 0.41 -13.26 11.62
N ARG A 191 -0.08 -12.15 11.08
CA ARG A 191 -1.35 -11.53 11.49
C ARG A 191 -2.26 -11.27 10.32
N ILE A 192 -3.55 -11.32 10.59
CA ILE A 192 -4.60 -11.10 9.60
C ILE A 192 -5.29 -9.76 9.81
N THR A 193 -5.30 -8.95 8.75
CA THR A 193 -5.97 -7.65 8.72
C THR A 193 -7.38 -7.77 8.16
N ASN A 194 -8.26 -6.88 8.63
CA ASN A 194 -9.65 -6.75 8.21
C ASN A 194 -10.45 -8.07 8.13
N PRO A 195 -10.46 -8.90 9.19
CA PRO A 195 -11.37 -10.03 9.25
C PRO A 195 -12.79 -9.60 8.90
N VAL A 196 -13.38 -10.27 7.90
CA VAL A 196 -14.78 -10.06 7.50
C VAL A 196 -15.67 -10.46 8.67
N GLY A 197 -15.32 -11.57 9.32
CA GLY A 197 -16.10 -12.15 10.41
C GLY A 197 -17.53 -12.49 9.94
N GLY A 198 -18.50 -12.33 10.85
CA GLY A 198 -19.91 -12.57 10.55
C GLY A 198 -20.65 -11.41 9.87
N ASN A 199 -19.97 -10.30 9.54
CA ASN A 199 -20.61 -9.13 8.93
C ASN A 199 -20.13 -8.93 7.48
N PRO A 200 -20.93 -9.26 6.46
CA PRO A 200 -20.52 -9.14 5.05
C PRO A 200 -20.25 -7.69 4.62
N LEU A 201 -20.76 -6.68 5.35
CA LEU A 201 -20.45 -5.27 5.08
C LEU A 201 -18.98 -4.92 5.36
N ASN A 202 -18.23 -5.79 6.04
CA ASN A 202 -16.80 -5.63 6.22
C ASN A 202 -15.98 -6.04 4.98
N TYR A 203 -16.58 -6.80 4.05
CA TYR A 203 -15.89 -7.29 2.85
C TYR A 203 -15.21 -6.22 1.99
N PRO A 204 -15.80 -5.03 1.74
CA PRO A 204 -15.12 -4.00 0.96
C PRO A 204 -14.02 -3.25 1.73
N LEU A 205 -13.94 -3.41 3.05
CA LEU A 205 -12.96 -2.71 3.88
C LEU A 205 -11.67 -3.54 3.93
N ARG A 206 -10.70 -3.24 3.05
CA ARG A 206 -9.53 -4.10 2.84
C ARG A 206 -8.22 -3.39 3.13
N ASN A 207 -7.25 -4.17 3.61
CA ASN A 207 -5.86 -3.78 3.56
C ASN A 207 -5.35 -4.17 2.18
N HIS A 208 -5.27 -3.19 1.29
CA HIS A 208 -4.93 -3.40 -0.10
C HIS A 208 -3.45 -3.08 -0.40
N ARG A 209 -2.66 -2.81 0.64
CA ARG A 209 -1.21 -2.56 0.52
C ARG A 209 -0.48 -3.82 0.05
N LYS A 210 0.52 -3.63 -0.80
CA LYS A 210 1.54 -4.64 -1.12
C LYS A 210 2.90 -4.03 -0.82
N LEU A 211 3.52 -4.50 0.26
CA LEU A 211 4.76 -3.95 0.80
C LEU A 211 5.67 -5.09 1.20
N LEU A 212 6.93 -5.03 0.77
CA LEU A 212 7.99 -5.85 1.35
C LEU A 212 9.11 -4.92 1.84
N VAL A 213 9.61 -5.16 3.05
CA VAL A 213 10.77 -4.46 3.62
C VAL A 213 11.80 -5.49 4.04
N MET A 214 12.95 -5.49 3.37
CA MET A 214 14.10 -6.36 3.64
C MET A 214 15.28 -5.47 4.00
N ASP A 215 15.53 -5.32 5.30
CA ASP A 215 16.51 -4.37 5.85
C ASP A 215 16.34 -2.96 5.29
N ASP A 216 17.15 -2.57 4.29
CA ASP A 216 17.21 -1.23 3.69
C ASP A 216 16.65 -1.20 2.24
N ALA A 217 16.07 -2.31 1.79
CA ALA A 217 15.36 -2.44 0.52
C ALA A 217 13.84 -2.52 0.76
N VAL A 218 13.09 -1.75 -0.02
CA VAL A 218 11.63 -1.71 0.00
C VAL A 218 11.07 -2.06 -1.36
N TRP A 219 9.96 -2.79 -1.37
CA TRP A 219 9.18 -3.06 -2.56
C TRP A 219 7.74 -2.58 -2.38
N ILE A 220 7.24 -1.79 -3.33
CA ILE A 220 5.83 -1.37 -3.42
C ILE A 220 5.30 -1.57 -4.83
N GLY A 221 4.02 -1.87 -4.98
CA GLY A 221 3.40 -2.08 -6.30
C GLY A 221 2.07 -2.79 -6.24
N GLY A 222 1.75 -3.53 -7.31
CA GLY A 222 0.45 -4.18 -7.51
C GLY A 222 0.40 -5.68 -7.20
N ILE A 223 1.55 -6.36 -7.13
CA ILE A 223 1.64 -7.82 -7.13
C ILE A 223 1.29 -8.41 -5.76
N ASN A 224 0.33 -9.33 -5.74
CA ASN A 224 0.01 -10.21 -4.62
C ASN A 224 0.63 -11.61 -4.83
N PHE A 225 0.59 -12.48 -3.83
CA PHE A 225 1.25 -13.79 -3.85
C PHE A 225 0.28 -14.93 -4.17
N SER A 226 -0.04 -15.07 -5.45
CA SER A 226 -0.72 -16.23 -6.02
C SER A 226 -0.30 -16.43 -7.48
N GLU A 227 -0.43 -17.63 -8.00
CA GLU A 227 -0.16 -18.02 -9.38
C GLU A 227 -1.06 -17.22 -10.33
N HIS A 228 -2.31 -17.00 -9.92
CA HIS A 228 -3.26 -16.15 -10.65
C HIS A 228 -2.74 -14.71 -10.81
N ASN A 229 -2.23 -14.10 -9.72
CA ASN A 229 -1.68 -12.75 -9.79
C ASN A 229 -0.30 -12.71 -10.46
N PHE A 230 0.49 -13.78 -10.36
CA PHE A 230 1.79 -13.90 -11.02
C PHE A 230 1.66 -14.02 -12.55
N ALA A 231 0.52 -14.51 -13.04
CA ALA A 231 0.21 -14.58 -14.47
C ALA A 231 -0.23 -13.24 -15.09
N TRP A 232 -0.53 -12.22 -14.28
CA TRP A 232 -0.95 -10.91 -14.79
C TRP A 232 0.23 -10.00 -15.15
N HIS A 233 0.00 -9.11 -16.11
CA HIS A 233 0.92 -8.01 -16.39
C HIS A 233 0.80 -6.97 -15.25
N ASP A 234 1.78 -6.93 -14.36
CA ASP A 234 1.83 -6.02 -13.21
C ASP A 234 3.28 -5.58 -12.94
N MET A 235 3.51 -4.75 -11.92
CA MET A 235 4.84 -4.24 -11.59
C MET A 235 5.07 -4.11 -10.08
N MET A 236 6.35 -4.10 -9.71
CA MET A 236 6.84 -3.72 -8.38
C MET A 236 8.03 -2.77 -8.52
N LEU A 237 8.03 -1.70 -7.73
CA LEU A 237 9.14 -0.76 -7.60
C LEU A 237 9.98 -1.15 -6.40
N ARG A 238 11.26 -1.43 -6.63
CA ARG A 238 12.26 -1.55 -5.58
C ARG A 238 12.86 -0.18 -5.29
N ILE A 239 12.96 0.16 -4.01
CA ILE A 239 13.62 1.37 -3.50
C ILE A 239 14.68 0.92 -2.50
N GLU A 240 15.95 1.23 -2.76
CA GLU A 240 17.05 0.96 -1.83
C GLU A 240 17.48 2.26 -1.17
N ASN A 241 17.12 2.40 0.10
CA ASN A 241 17.46 3.53 0.96
C ASN A 241 17.03 3.22 2.40
N ALA A 242 17.95 3.35 3.36
CA ALA A 242 17.69 3.02 4.75
C ALA A 242 16.58 3.89 5.38
N GLU A 243 16.51 5.19 5.07
CA GLU A 243 15.49 6.09 5.64
C GLU A 243 14.10 5.80 5.08
N VAL A 244 14.00 5.48 3.79
CA VAL A 244 12.75 5.02 3.16
C VAL A 244 12.30 3.70 3.79
N ALA A 245 13.23 2.75 3.98
CA ALA A 245 12.94 1.46 4.58
C ALA A 245 12.51 1.58 6.05
N ASP A 246 13.13 2.46 6.82
CA ASP A 246 12.74 2.75 8.21
C ASP A 246 11.35 3.40 8.27
N TRP A 247 11.02 4.31 7.35
CA TRP A 247 9.67 4.88 7.27
C TRP A 247 8.61 3.81 6.99
N PHE A 248 8.81 2.98 5.97
CA PHE A 248 7.87 1.90 5.65
C PHE A 248 7.79 0.84 6.75
N ALA A 249 8.90 0.51 7.41
CA ALA A 249 8.89 -0.37 8.58
C ALA A 249 8.04 0.23 9.71
N GLY A 250 8.13 1.56 9.93
CA GLY A 250 7.29 2.28 10.88
C GLY A 250 5.79 2.23 10.55
N GLU A 251 5.43 2.41 9.28
CA GLU A 251 4.04 2.29 8.81
C GLU A 251 3.52 0.84 8.90
N PHE A 252 4.35 -0.16 8.53
CA PHE A 252 4.04 -1.57 8.76
C PHE A 252 3.77 -1.85 10.24
N ASP A 253 4.57 -1.28 11.13
CA ASP A 253 4.44 -1.45 12.57
C ASP A 253 3.13 -0.85 13.14
N LYS A 254 2.66 0.27 12.56
CA LYS A 254 1.35 0.85 12.88
C LYS A 254 0.23 -0.09 12.47
N ASP A 255 0.28 -0.63 11.26
CA ASP A 255 -0.68 -1.62 10.77
C ASP A 255 -0.66 -2.89 11.65
N TRP A 256 0.54 -3.37 11.97
CA TRP A 256 0.77 -4.51 12.86
C TRP A 256 0.10 -4.29 14.22
N ARG A 257 0.14 -3.07 14.76
CA ARG A 257 -0.52 -2.75 16.04
C ARG A 257 -2.02 -2.46 15.91
N GLY A 258 -2.60 -2.54 14.71
CA GLY A 258 -3.99 -2.18 14.45
C GLY A 258 -4.27 -0.68 14.61
N LYS A 259 -3.29 0.15 14.23
CA LYS A 259 -3.38 1.61 14.30
C LYS A 259 -2.93 2.26 12.98
N PRO A 260 -3.48 1.86 11.81
CA PRO A 260 -3.21 2.54 10.56
C PRO A 260 -3.56 4.02 10.69
N SER A 261 -2.79 4.86 10.01
CA SER A 261 -2.99 6.31 9.98
C SER A 261 -2.67 6.82 8.59
N LEU A 262 -3.27 7.94 8.20
CA LEU A 262 -2.71 8.73 7.12
C LEU A 262 -1.25 9.06 7.41
N ALA A 263 -0.42 8.94 6.39
CA ALA A 263 1.00 9.26 6.48
C ALA A 263 1.50 9.84 5.17
N SER A 264 2.43 10.76 5.26
CA SER A 264 3.21 11.22 4.11
C SER A 264 4.64 11.52 4.53
N THR A 265 5.56 11.36 3.60
CA THR A 265 6.95 11.80 3.76
C THR A 265 7.54 12.16 2.41
N GLU A 266 8.54 13.03 2.43
CA GLU A 266 9.22 13.52 1.24
C GLU A 266 10.71 13.16 1.32
N PHE A 267 11.19 12.59 0.24
CA PHE A 267 12.60 12.43 -0.06
C PHE A 267 12.89 13.20 -1.36
N GLU A 268 14.15 13.46 -1.66
CA GLU A 268 14.49 14.16 -2.90
C GLU A 268 13.87 13.42 -4.12
N GLY A 269 12.99 14.08 -4.86
CA GLY A 269 12.31 13.51 -6.03
C GLY A 269 11.39 12.30 -5.77
N LEU A 270 11.04 12.01 -4.51
CA LEU A 270 10.16 10.91 -4.11
C LEU A 270 9.23 11.36 -2.97
N SER A 271 7.93 11.44 -3.25
CA SER A 271 6.89 11.62 -2.24
C SER A 271 6.24 10.27 -1.94
N LEU A 272 6.06 9.92 -0.68
CA LEU A 272 5.40 8.69 -0.26
C LEU A 272 4.15 9.02 0.55
N HIS A 273 3.08 8.27 0.31
CA HIS A 273 1.80 8.46 0.96
C HIS A 273 1.18 7.12 1.38
N GLY A 274 0.71 7.05 2.63
CA GLY A 274 -0.06 5.95 3.18
C GLY A 274 -1.50 6.36 3.45
N LEU A 275 -2.44 5.61 2.89
CA LEU A 275 -3.89 5.73 3.10
C LEU A 275 -4.33 4.71 4.14
N ASP A 276 -5.19 5.10 5.09
CA ASP A 276 -5.60 4.25 6.22
C ASP A 276 -6.92 3.49 5.98
N GLY A 277 -7.66 3.83 4.93
CA GLY A 277 -8.96 3.27 4.61
C GLY A 277 -10.13 4.06 5.18
N ALA A 278 -9.94 4.97 6.13
CA ALA A 278 -11.01 5.73 6.78
C ALA A 278 -11.01 7.21 6.38
N ASN A 279 -9.84 7.80 6.23
CA ASN A 279 -9.63 9.22 5.94
C ASN A 279 -9.09 9.44 4.52
N ASN A 280 -9.32 8.48 3.63
CA ASN A 280 -8.72 8.44 2.30
C ASN A 280 -9.13 9.61 1.40
N ALA A 281 -10.27 10.24 1.66
CA ALA A 281 -10.68 11.45 0.96
C ALA A 281 -9.64 12.57 1.12
N GLU A 282 -9.18 12.79 2.37
CA GLU A 282 -8.13 13.76 2.69
C GLU A 282 -6.76 13.27 2.18
N GLY A 283 -6.43 12.00 2.45
CA GLY A 283 -5.14 11.43 2.03
C GLY A 283 -4.94 11.37 0.51
N SER A 284 -6.02 11.36 -0.27
CA SER A 284 -5.96 11.35 -1.74
C SER A 284 -5.91 12.73 -2.37
N LEU A 285 -6.05 13.82 -1.59
CA LEU A 285 -6.02 15.20 -2.13
C LEU A 285 -4.75 15.48 -2.93
N PRO A 286 -3.52 15.12 -2.49
CA PRO A 286 -2.32 15.36 -3.29
C PRO A 286 -2.36 14.69 -4.66
N LEU A 287 -2.96 13.49 -4.75
CA LEU A 287 -3.10 12.76 -6.01
C LEU A 287 -4.18 13.38 -6.92
N ILE A 288 -5.30 13.80 -6.34
CA ILE A 288 -6.34 14.53 -7.08
C ILE A 288 -5.78 15.84 -7.63
N ASP A 289 -5.03 16.58 -6.81
CA ASP A 289 -4.39 17.84 -7.20
C ASP A 289 -3.38 17.63 -8.34
N LEU A 290 -2.63 16.53 -8.34
CA LEU A 290 -1.75 16.19 -9.46
C LEU A 290 -2.52 16.01 -10.78
N PHE A 291 -3.64 15.28 -10.76
CA PHE A 291 -4.47 15.12 -11.97
C PHE A 291 -5.12 16.44 -12.38
N GLU A 292 -5.57 17.24 -11.41
CA GLU A 292 -6.22 18.52 -11.69
C GLU A 292 -5.26 19.59 -12.17
N ASN A 293 -3.97 19.52 -11.85
CA ASN A 293 -2.97 20.53 -12.25
C ASN A 293 -2.07 20.09 -13.41
N ALA A 294 -2.28 18.88 -13.96
CA ALA A 294 -1.60 18.44 -15.18
C ALA A 294 -1.79 19.46 -16.32
N ARG A 295 -0.72 19.68 -17.10
CA ARG A 295 -0.64 20.75 -18.11
C ARG A 295 -0.64 20.23 -19.54
N HIS A 296 -0.06 19.07 -19.78
CA HIS A 296 0.22 18.52 -21.10
C HIS A 296 -0.44 17.17 -21.28
N SER A 297 -0.18 16.22 -20.39
CA SER A 297 -0.69 14.85 -20.53
C SER A 297 -0.91 14.12 -19.20
N ILE A 298 -1.85 13.17 -19.22
CA ILE A 298 -2.06 12.17 -18.18
C ILE A 298 -2.23 10.81 -18.87
N GLU A 299 -1.39 9.84 -18.55
CA GLU A 299 -1.51 8.47 -19.01
C GLU A 299 -1.65 7.53 -17.81
N VAL A 300 -2.74 6.76 -17.76
CA VAL A 300 -3.02 5.84 -16.65
C VAL A 300 -3.05 4.41 -17.17
N ILE A 301 -2.27 3.52 -16.56
CA ILE A 301 -2.44 2.07 -16.70
C ILE A 301 -3.08 1.57 -15.40
N SER A 302 -4.35 1.17 -15.48
CA SER A 302 -5.09 0.57 -14.37
C SER A 302 -6.26 -0.27 -14.86
N ALA A 303 -6.49 -1.40 -14.20
CA ALA A 303 -7.62 -2.26 -14.50
C ALA A 303 -8.96 -1.66 -14.07
N TYR A 304 -8.98 -0.90 -12.97
CA TYR A 304 -10.22 -0.53 -12.30
C TYR A 304 -10.44 0.98 -12.02
N PRO A 305 -9.86 1.93 -12.77
CA PRO A 305 -9.98 3.34 -12.40
C PRO A 305 -11.43 3.80 -12.47
N THR A 306 -11.89 4.51 -11.43
CA THR A 306 -13.25 5.06 -11.35
C THR A 306 -13.24 6.45 -10.69
N PHE A 307 -14.41 7.01 -10.39
CA PHE A 307 -14.50 8.28 -9.66
C PHE A 307 -13.92 8.13 -8.24
N PRO A 308 -13.43 9.21 -7.60
CA PRO A 308 -13.34 10.57 -8.12
C PRO A 308 -12.15 10.79 -9.06
N PHE A 309 -11.19 9.86 -9.13
CA PHE A 309 -9.96 10.00 -9.92
C PHE A 309 -10.24 10.16 -11.43
N VAL A 310 -11.10 9.31 -12.01
CA VAL A 310 -11.54 9.46 -13.41
C VAL A 310 -12.29 10.77 -13.63
N SER A 311 -12.96 11.31 -12.61
CA SER A 311 -13.62 12.62 -12.72
C SER A 311 -12.61 13.78 -12.72
N ALA A 312 -11.51 13.67 -11.97
CA ALA A 312 -10.39 14.61 -12.03
C ALA A 312 -9.69 14.57 -13.39
N MET A 313 -9.40 13.38 -13.91
CA MET A 313 -8.89 13.18 -15.27
C MET A 313 -9.83 13.77 -16.33
N ALA A 314 -11.15 13.58 -16.19
CA ALA A 314 -12.14 14.16 -17.10
C ALA A 314 -12.24 15.70 -16.98
N ARG A 315 -11.86 16.30 -15.84
CA ARG A 315 -11.70 17.75 -15.72
C ARG A 315 -10.46 18.20 -16.49
N ALA A 316 -9.33 17.49 -16.38
CA ALA A 316 -8.11 17.78 -17.12
C ALA A 316 -8.31 17.69 -18.64
N ALA A 317 -8.90 16.60 -19.13
CA ALA A 317 -9.21 16.40 -20.55
C ALA A 317 -10.05 17.56 -21.13
N ARG A 318 -11.06 18.04 -20.39
CA ARG A 318 -11.89 19.18 -20.81
C ARG A 318 -11.15 20.51 -20.87
N ARG A 319 -10.00 20.64 -20.20
CA ARG A 319 -9.12 21.81 -20.33
C ARG A 319 -8.13 21.68 -21.49
N GLY A 320 -8.13 20.55 -22.20
CA GLY A 320 -7.21 20.28 -23.32
C GLY A 320 -5.96 19.47 -22.96
N VAL A 321 -5.89 18.89 -21.76
CA VAL A 321 -4.80 17.98 -21.38
C VAL A 321 -5.01 16.62 -22.06
N GLU A 322 -3.99 16.11 -22.76
CA GLU A 322 -4.07 14.80 -23.41
C GLU A 322 -4.20 13.69 -22.36
N THR A 323 -5.37 13.07 -22.27
CA THR A 323 -5.66 12.12 -21.18
C THR A 323 -5.99 10.75 -21.76
N THR A 324 -5.18 9.74 -21.43
CA THR A 324 -5.34 8.36 -21.89
C THR A 324 -5.46 7.39 -20.72
N ILE A 325 -6.43 6.48 -20.78
CA ILE A 325 -6.57 5.36 -19.84
C ILE A 325 -6.36 4.05 -20.60
N TYR A 326 -5.39 3.26 -20.16
CA TYR A 326 -5.14 1.87 -20.58
C TYR A 326 -5.80 0.92 -19.57
N THR A 327 -6.75 0.12 -20.04
CA THR A 327 -7.47 -0.89 -19.25
C THR A 327 -7.48 -2.21 -20.01
N PRO A 328 -7.52 -3.38 -19.37
CA PRO A 328 -7.49 -4.65 -20.09
C PRO A 328 -8.78 -4.88 -20.88
N ARG A 329 -8.66 -5.41 -22.10
CA ARG A 329 -9.80 -5.95 -22.85
C ARG A 329 -10.43 -7.14 -22.10
N PRO A 330 -9.65 -8.15 -21.62
CA PRO A 330 -10.17 -9.23 -20.80
C PRO A 330 -10.27 -8.82 -19.31
N ASN A 331 -11.00 -7.75 -19.02
CA ASN A 331 -11.16 -7.25 -17.65
C ASN A 331 -11.99 -8.23 -16.80
N ASN A 332 -11.42 -8.76 -15.70
CA ASN A 332 -12.12 -9.63 -14.75
C ASN A 332 -13.28 -8.92 -13.99
N LYS A 333 -13.35 -7.58 -14.05
CA LYS A 333 -14.48 -6.75 -13.57
C LYS A 333 -15.11 -5.98 -14.74
N PRO A 334 -15.89 -6.63 -15.62
CA PRO A 334 -16.40 -6.02 -16.85
C PRO A 334 -17.28 -4.79 -16.62
N ILE A 335 -17.90 -4.66 -15.44
CA ILE A 335 -18.65 -3.45 -15.05
C ILE A 335 -17.79 -2.19 -15.04
N ILE A 336 -16.50 -2.30 -14.70
CA ILE A 336 -15.59 -1.14 -14.69
C ILE A 336 -15.23 -0.74 -16.12
N ARG A 337 -14.96 -1.71 -17.01
CA ARG A 337 -14.78 -1.45 -18.44
C ARG A 337 -16.01 -0.76 -19.04
N ASP A 338 -17.21 -1.25 -18.73
CA ASP A 338 -18.46 -0.63 -19.20
C ASP A 338 -18.61 0.81 -18.67
N TYR A 339 -18.25 1.07 -17.41
CA TYR A 339 -18.18 2.44 -16.87
C TYR A 339 -17.21 3.33 -17.68
N LEU A 340 -15.99 2.86 -17.91
CA LEU A 340 -14.94 3.61 -18.61
C LEU A 340 -15.31 3.95 -20.06
N THR A 341 -15.83 2.97 -20.82
CA THR A 341 -16.27 3.21 -22.21
C THR A 341 -17.35 4.29 -22.28
N GLY A 342 -18.24 4.34 -21.29
CA GLY A 342 -19.26 5.37 -21.15
C GLY A 342 -18.70 6.75 -20.76
N VAL A 343 -17.70 6.81 -19.89
CA VAL A 343 -17.07 8.08 -19.46
C VAL A 343 -16.20 8.67 -20.56
N ALA A 344 -15.36 7.87 -21.21
CA ALA A 344 -14.45 8.30 -22.28
C ALA A 344 -15.21 9.07 -23.37
N ARG A 345 -16.33 8.52 -23.85
CA ARG A 345 -17.21 9.14 -24.86
C ARG A 345 -17.79 10.51 -24.48
N ARG A 346 -17.80 10.88 -23.20
CA ARG A 346 -18.38 12.15 -22.70
C ARG A 346 -17.34 13.13 -22.16
N SER A 347 -16.08 12.73 -22.03
CA SER A 347 -15.07 13.49 -21.27
C SER A 347 -13.86 13.92 -22.07
N GLY A 348 -13.67 13.40 -23.29
CA GLY A 348 -12.44 13.64 -24.07
C GLY A 348 -11.26 12.78 -23.64
N ILE A 349 -11.45 11.86 -22.68
CA ILE A 349 -10.44 10.85 -22.33
C ILE A 349 -10.36 9.82 -23.45
N ALA A 350 -9.15 9.55 -23.95
CA ALA A 350 -8.87 8.42 -24.81
C ALA A 350 -8.86 7.13 -23.98
N LEU A 351 -9.74 6.19 -24.32
CA LEU A 351 -9.72 4.84 -23.73
C LEU A 351 -8.96 3.91 -24.67
N ARG A 352 -8.04 3.12 -24.12
CA ARG A 352 -7.20 2.17 -24.84
C ARG A 352 -7.29 0.81 -24.16
N LEU A 353 -7.47 -0.24 -24.94
CA LEU A 353 -7.67 -1.61 -24.46
C LEU A 353 -6.41 -2.43 -24.69
N LEU A 354 -5.80 -2.91 -23.60
CA LEU A 354 -4.66 -3.82 -23.63
C LEU A 354 -5.13 -5.25 -23.94
N PRO A 355 -4.36 -6.05 -24.70
CA PRO A 355 -4.78 -7.39 -25.14
C PRO A 355 -4.84 -8.40 -23.99
N GLU A 356 -4.01 -8.23 -22.96
CA GLU A 356 -3.93 -9.10 -21.78
C GLU A 356 -4.54 -8.45 -20.54
N MET A 357 -4.65 -9.22 -19.45
CA MET A 357 -5.02 -8.69 -18.15
C MET A 357 -3.82 -7.93 -17.56
N THR A 358 -3.94 -6.61 -17.47
CA THR A 358 -3.02 -5.77 -16.70
C THR A 358 -3.58 -5.52 -15.32
N HIS A 359 -2.74 -5.62 -14.30
CA HIS A 359 -3.03 -5.21 -12.93
C HIS A 359 -2.10 -4.07 -12.47
N VAL A 360 -1.29 -3.50 -13.38
CA VAL A 360 -0.50 -2.30 -13.12
C VAL A 360 -1.37 -1.17 -12.58
N LYS A 361 -0.78 -0.36 -11.71
CA LYS A 361 -1.38 0.85 -11.10
C LYS A 361 -0.39 1.99 -11.21
N ALA A 362 -0.28 2.54 -12.42
CA ALA A 362 0.70 3.57 -12.73
C ALA A 362 0.06 4.74 -13.46
N VAL A 363 0.52 5.95 -13.15
CA VAL A 363 0.16 7.17 -13.88
C VAL A 363 1.41 7.93 -14.27
N LEU A 364 1.53 8.32 -15.54
CA LEU A 364 2.52 9.27 -16.03
C LEU A 364 1.84 10.62 -16.26
N ILE A 365 2.38 11.68 -15.67
CA ILE A 365 1.83 13.04 -15.76
C ILE A 365 2.89 13.94 -16.39
N ASP A 366 2.52 14.59 -17.48
CA ASP A 366 3.31 15.59 -18.22
C ASP A 366 4.72 15.11 -18.67
N GLY A 367 5.02 13.81 -18.57
CA GLY A 367 6.38 13.29 -18.74
C GLY A 367 7.33 13.64 -17.59
N GLU A 368 6.82 14.21 -16.49
CA GLU A 368 7.61 14.79 -15.40
C GLU A 368 7.38 14.11 -14.04
N ALA A 369 6.28 13.37 -13.90
CA ALA A 369 6.00 12.63 -12.68
C ALA A 369 5.37 11.27 -12.98
N VAL A 370 5.77 10.25 -12.20
CA VAL A 370 5.14 8.94 -12.20
C VAL A 370 4.52 8.67 -10.83
N VAL A 371 3.23 8.31 -10.81
CA VAL A 371 2.54 7.81 -9.62
C VAL A 371 2.45 6.30 -9.69
N VAL A 372 2.87 5.59 -8.64
CA VAL A 372 2.72 4.14 -8.53
C VAL A 372 2.33 3.70 -7.13
N GLY A 373 1.79 2.50 -6.99
CA GLY A 373 1.56 1.89 -5.69
C GLY A 373 0.50 0.81 -5.76
N SER A 374 -0.25 0.67 -4.67
CA SER A 374 -1.27 -0.36 -4.54
C SER A 374 -2.68 0.12 -4.92
N SER A 375 -2.90 1.43 -5.02
CA SER A 375 -4.22 2.02 -5.35
C SER A 375 -4.63 1.77 -6.80
N ASN A 376 -5.88 1.36 -7.03
CA ASN A 376 -6.45 1.23 -8.37
C ASN A 376 -6.89 2.55 -9.00
N PHE A 377 -6.80 3.66 -8.26
CA PHE A 377 -7.41 4.95 -8.61
C PHE A 377 -8.93 4.83 -8.75
N ASP A 378 -9.58 4.18 -7.79
CA ASP A 378 -11.01 3.89 -7.80
C ASP A 378 -11.74 4.39 -6.55
N PHE A 379 -13.08 4.35 -6.58
CA PHE A 379 -13.89 4.84 -5.47
C PHE A 379 -13.71 3.99 -4.21
N VAL A 380 -13.34 2.71 -4.33
CA VAL A 380 -13.11 1.84 -3.18
C VAL A 380 -11.81 2.23 -2.47
N ALA A 381 -10.73 2.48 -3.21
CA ALA A 381 -9.49 3.05 -2.70
C ALA A 381 -9.72 4.45 -2.11
N TYR A 382 -10.60 5.25 -2.69
CA TYR A 382 -10.95 6.56 -2.15
C TYR A 382 -11.77 6.50 -0.85
N ARG A 383 -12.55 5.43 -0.64
CA ARG A 383 -13.48 5.32 0.50
C ARG A 383 -12.99 4.46 1.64
N ALA A 384 -12.34 3.32 1.34
CA ALA A 384 -12.34 2.17 2.25
C ALA A 384 -11.02 1.39 2.34
N ASN A 385 -10.17 1.40 1.32
CA ASN A 385 -8.96 0.55 1.34
C ASN A 385 -7.76 1.25 1.96
N SER A 386 -7.02 0.56 2.83
CA SER A 386 -5.67 1.00 3.18
C SER A 386 -4.75 0.77 1.97
N GLU A 387 -4.00 1.79 1.55
CA GLU A 387 -3.18 1.77 0.32
C GLU A 387 -1.85 2.50 0.53
N TYR A 388 -0.89 2.29 -0.37
CA TYR A 388 0.25 3.18 -0.56
C TYR A 388 0.25 3.74 -1.98
N PHE A 389 0.71 4.98 -2.12
CA PHE A 389 1.15 5.51 -3.41
C PHE A 389 2.42 6.35 -3.25
N ALA A 390 3.25 6.32 -4.27
CA ALA A 390 4.49 7.07 -4.40
C ALA A 390 4.41 7.98 -5.61
N VAL A 391 4.93 9.20 -5.50
CA VAL A 391 5.09 10.15 -6.59
C VAL A 391 6.58 10.32 -6.86
N LEU A 392 7.03 9.87 -8.03
CA LEU A 392 8.40 9.88 -8.48
C LEU A 392 8.61 11.04 -9.45
N LYS A 393 9.62 11.89 -9.21
CA LYS A 393 9.96 13.05 -10.05
C LYS A 393 11.42 13.01 -10.54
N ARG A 394 12.05 11.83 -10.53
CA ARG A 394 13.43 11.65 -10.98
C ARG A 394 13.46 11.22 -12.46
N PRO A 395 14.18 11.93 -13.36
CA PRO A 395 14.18 11.62 -14.79
C PRO A 395 14.57 10.18 -15.12
N GLU A 396 15.52 9.60 -14.38
CA GLU A 396 16.04 8.25 -14.62
C GLU A 396 14.98 7.17 -14.42
N ILE A 397 14.17 7.26 -13.37
CA ILE A 397 13.11 6.28 -13.13
C ILE A 397 11.91 6.56 -14.02
N ILE A 398 11.60 7.82 -14.33
CA ILE A 398 10.55 8.17 -15.29
C ILE A 398 10.84 7.59 -16.67
N ALA A 399 12.07 7.72 -17.17
CA ALA A 399 12.49 7.14 -18.45
C ALA A 399 12.35 5.61 -18.48
N ASP A 400 12.56 4.96 -17.33
CA ASP A 400 12.42 3.52 -17.17
C ASP A 400 10.96 3.07 -17.22
N PHE A 401 10.06 3.78 -16.52
CA PHE A 401 8.61 3.61 -16.63
C PHE A 401 8.10 3.87 -18.05
N GLU A 402 8.56 4.94 -18.66
CA GLU A 402 8.23 5.30 -20.04
C GLU A 402 8.60 4.16 -21.01
N THR A 403 9.84 3.66 -20.92
CA THR A 403 10.37 2.63 -21.81
C THR A 403 9.74 1.26 -21.58
N ARG A 404 9.52 0.87 -20.32
CA ARG A 404 9.13 -0.51 -19.96
C ARG A 404 7.65 -0.70 -19.67
N LEU A 405 6.87 0.37 -19.47
CA LEU A 405 5.43 0.28 -19.22
C LEU A 405 4.61 1.11 -20.22
N PHE A 406 4.86 2.41 -20.35
CA PHE A 406 3.97 3.29 -21.14
C PHE A 406 4.16 3.14 -22.65
N ALA A 407 5.39 3.06 -23.16
CA ALA A 407 5.63 2.82 -24.59
C ALA A 407 5.09 1.45 -25.06
N PRO A 408 5.28 0.33 -24.32
CA PRO A 408 4.59 -0.92 -24.60
C PRO A 408 3.06 -0.77 -24.58
N ALA A 409 2.49 -0.09 -23.58
CA ALA A 409 1.05 0.11 -23.50
C ALA A 409 0.50 0.90 -24.70
N ARG A 410 1.20 1.95 -25.16
CA ARG A 410 0.84 2.72 -26.36
C ARG A 410 0.82 1.82 -27.61
N SER A 411 1.90 1.06 -27.81
CA SER A 411 2.10 0.23 -29.01
C SER A 411 1.18 -0.99 -29.09
N GLN A 412 0.87 -1.63 -27.96
CA GLN A 412 0.12 -2.89 -27.92
C GLN A 412 -1.39 -2.70 -27.74
N SER A 413 -1.81 -1.54 -27.23
CA SER A 413 -3.23 -1.27 -27.01
C SER A 413 -3.99 -1.04 -28.32
N THR A 414 -5.31 -1.17 -28.23
CA THR A 414 -6.25 -0.92 -29.32
C THR A 414 -7.33 0.05 -28.87
N GLU A 415 -7.98 0.76 -29.79
CA GLU A 415 -9.17 1.52 -29.44
C GLU A 415 -10.33 0.56 -29.16
N PRO A 416 -11.30 0.94 -28.30
CA PRO A 416 -12.54 0.21 -28.16
C PRO A 416 -13.25 0.10 -29.51
N ALA A 417 -13.60 -1.12 -29.91
CA ALA A 417 -14.45 -1.41 -31.05
C ALA A 417 -15.93 -1.08 -30.73
N GLY A 418 -16.79 -1.17 -31.74
CA GLY A 418 -18.22 -0.85 -31.59
C GLY A 418 -18.94 -1.70 -30.56
N ASP A 419 -18.60 -2.99 -30.48
CA ASP A 419 -19.17 -4.01 -29.58
C ASP A 419 -18.65 -3.92 -28.13
N ASP A 420 -17.48 -3.32 -27.93
CA ASP A 420 -16.95 -3.01 -26.59
C ASP A 420 -17.89 -2.06 -25.84
N HIS A 421 -18.60 -1.19 -26.54
CA HIS A 421 -19.49 -0.20 -25.94
C HIS A 421 -20.98 -0.56 -26.06
N SER A 422 -21.70 -0.38 -24.95
CA SER A 422 -23.16 -0.41 -24.92
C SER A 422 -23.68 0.73 -24.05
N PRO A 423 -24.54 1.63 -24.57
CA PRO A 423 -25.12 2.71 -23.77
C PRO A 423 -25.83 2.21 -22.51
N TRP A 424 -26.53 1.07 -22.63
CA TRP A 424 -27.23 0.43 -21.53
C TRP A 424 -26.27 -0.11 -20.48
N ARG A 425 -25.23 -0.87 -20.88
CA ARG A 425 -24.21 -1.37 -19.94
C ARG A 425 -23.49 -0.22 -19.24
N SER A 426 -23.10 0.82 -19.98
CA SER A 426 -22.45 2.02 -19.46
C SER A 426 -23.32 2.80 -18.47
N LEU A 427 -24.63 2.88 -18.70
CA LEU A 427 -25.57 3.51 -17.77
C LEU A 427 -25.72 2.66 -16.51
N ARG A 428 -25.96 1.36 -16.67
CA ARG A 428 -26.09 0.41 -15.56
C ARG A 428 -24.84 0.44 -14.68
N ALA A 429 -23.65 0.37 -15.28
CA ALA A 429 -22.38 0.43 -14.57
C ALA A 429 -22.26 1.72 -13.73
N ARG A 430 -22.57 2.88 -14.31
CA ARG A 430 -22.54 4.15 -13.57
C ARG A 430 -23.50 4.17 -12.38
N VAL A 431 -24.74 3.70 -12.57
CA VAL A 431 -25.74 3.64 -11.48
C VAL A 431 -25.29 2.66 -10.40
N SER A 432 -24.87 1.46 -10.77
CA SER A 432 -24.42 0.43 -9.83
C SER A 432 -23.21 0.88 -9.02
N LEU A 433 -22.20 1.47 -9.66
CA LEU A 433 -21.02 1.99 -8.95
C LEU A 433 -21.37 3.18 -8.06
N GLY A 434 -22.27 4.07 -8.51
CA GLY A 434 -22.77 5.18 -7.69
C GLY A 434 -23.53 4.70 -6.45
N LEU A 435 -24.38 3.68 -6.57
CA LEU A 435 -25.04 3.05 -5.42
C LEU A 435 -24.03 2.39 -4.48
N ALA A 436 -23.03 1.71 -5.02
CA ALA A 436 -21.96 1.12 -4.22
C ALA A 436 -21.18 2.18 -3.43
N ASP A 437 -20.88 3.33 -4.04
CA ASP A 437 -20.23 4.46 -3.36
C ASP A 437 -21.07 5.00 -2.19
N ILE A 438 -22.38 5.18 -2.40
CA ILE A 438 -23.30 5.63 -1.34
C ILE A 438 -23.30 4.64 -0.17
N LEU A 439 -23.33 3.33 -0.49
CA LEU A 439 -23.30 2.29 0.53
C LEU A 439 -21.97 2.31 1.31
N LEU A 440 -20.83 2.39 0.63
CA LEU A 440 -19.51 2.45 1.26
C LEU A 440 -19.33 3.71 2.11
N HIS A 441 -19.83 4.85 1.65
CA HIS A 441 -19.71 6.11 2.37
C HIS A 441 -20.33 6.06 3.77
N GLY A 442 -21.42 5.29 3.93
CA GLY A 442 -22.11 5.12 5.21
C GLY A 442 -21.48 4.07 6.13
N LEU A 443 -20.45 3.34 5.70
CA LEU A 443 -19.83 2.30 6.52
C LEU A 443 -18.91 2.90 7.58
N SER A 444 -18.97 2.35 8.78
CA SER A 444 -17.91 2.54 9.77
C SER A 444 -16.65 1.83 9.30
N HIS A 445 -15.48 2.41 9.56
CA HIS A 445 -14.18 1.84 9.19
C HIS A 445 -13.40 1.38 10.44
N PRO A 446 -13.91 0.43 11.26
CA PRO A 446 -13.18 -0.02 12.43
C PRO A 446 -11.97 -0.82 11.97
N VAL A 447 -10.80 -0.49 12.51
CA VAL A 447 -9.59 -1.28 12.27
C VAL A 447 -9.78 -2.63 12.92
N ARG A 448 -9.61 -3.70 12.14
CA ARG A 448 -9.72 -5.08 12.61
C ARG A 448 -8.42 -5.79 12.30
N ILE A 449 -7.81 -6.37 13.31
CA ILE A 449 -6.59 -7.16 13.15
C ILE A 449 -6.58 -8.28 14.19
N GLY A 450 -6.11 -9.46 13.79
CA GLY A 450 -6.03 -10.62 14.68
C GLY A 450 -4.76 -11.43 14.41
N GLU A 451 -4.42 -12.29 15.36
CA GLU A 451 -3.45 -13.35 15.11
C GLU A 451 -3.99 -14.35 14.09
N TRP A 452 -3.11 -14.98 13.32
CA TRP A 452 -3.53 -16.11 12.48
C TRP A 452 -4.14 -17.21 13.35
N ARG A 453 -5.33 -17.65 12.94
CA ARG A 453 -6.02 -18.83 13.45
C ARG A 453 -6.67 -19.51 12.26
N ARG A 454 -6.49 -20.82 12.18
CA ARG A 454 -7.12 -21.65 11.16
C ARG A 454 -8.66 -21.51 11.25
N PRO A 455 -9.36 -21.36 10.12
CA PRO A 455 -10.84 -21.27 10.07
C PRO A 455 -11.57 -22.51 10.58
#